data_AF-A0A7R6VLK3-F1
#
_entry.id   AF-A0A7R6VLK3-F1
#
_cell.length_a   1.000
_cell.length_b   1.000
_cell.length_c   1.000
_cell.angle_alpha   90.00
_cell.angle_beta   90.00
_cell.angle_gamma   90.00
#
_symmetry.space_group_name_H-M   'P 1'
#
loop_
_entity.id
_entity.type
_entity.pdbx_description
1 polymer ?
#
loop_
_entity_poly.entity_id
_entity_poly.type
_entity_poly.pdbx_seq_one_letter_code
_entity_poly.pdbx_strand_id
1 'polypeptide(L)'
;MSKIDIEKLKSEIVERLKPLDPDKIILFGSYAYGEPNEESDIDLFIIKDTLEKEKLRDEMLQAQILLWDIVEKYRIGFDVLVDSKSRIKHRVENIKD
;
A
#
# COMPACT_ATOMS: atom_id res chain seq x y z
N MET A 1 -7.51 -16.78 14.56
CA MET A 1 -6.17 -16.33 14.14
C MET A 1 -5.43 -15.70 15.32
N SER A 2 -4.11 -15.89 15.45
CA SER A 2 -3.31 -15.03 16.33
C SER A 2 -3.42 -13.59 15.81
N LYS A 3 -3.77 -12.64 16.69
CA LYS A 3 -3.87 -11.22 16.35
C LYS A 3 -2.56 -10.78 15.68
N ILE A 4 -2.63 -10.29 14.44
CA ILE A 4 -1.46 -9.82 13.71
C ILE A 4 -0.85 -8.65 14.48
N ASP A 5 0.46 -8.72 14.72
CA ASP A 5 1.20 -7.59 15.28
C ASP A 5 1.43 -6.58 14.15
N ILE A 6 0.63 -5.51 14.16
CA ILE A 6 0.63 -4.48 13.13
C ILE A 6 1.95 -3.69 13.10
N GLU A 7 2.62 -3.51 14.24
CA GLU A 7 3.89 -2.77 14.29
C GLU A 7 5.03 -3.57 13.68
N LYS A 8 5.03 -4.88 13.92
CA LYS A 8 5.93 -5.80 13.22
C LYS A 8 5.63 -5.82 11.72
N LEU A 9 4.35 -5.90 11.34
CA LEU A 9 3.94 -5.94 9.94
C LEU A 9 4.33 -4.66 9.19
N LYS A 10 4.15 -3.48 9.78
CA LYS A 10 4.61 -2.19 9.21
C LYS A 10 6.11 -2.22 8.87
N SER A 11 6.93 -2.74 9.78
CA SER A 11 8.38 -2.85 9.57
C SER A 11 8.72 -3.79 8.41
N GLU A 12 8.02 -4.92 8.29
CA GLU A 12 8.18 -5.86 7.19
C GLU A 12 7.74 -5.24 5.85
N ILE A 13 6.60 -4.55 5.80
CA ILE A 13 6.10 -3.83 4.62
C ILE A 13 7.13 -2.80 4.13
N VAL A 14 7.63 -1.96 5.04
CA VAL A 14 8.63 -0.94 4.70
C VAL A 14 9.88 -1.60 4.10
N GLU A 15 10.37 -2.68 4.71
CA GLU A 15 11.54 -3.39 4.20
C GLU A 15 11.33 -3.95 2.79
N ARG A 16 10.17 -4.57 2.52
CA ARG A 16 9.84 -5.14 1.21
C ARG A 16 9.71 -4.08 0.12
N LEU A 17 9.19 -2.89 0.47
CA LEU A 17 8.93 -1.83 -0.49
C LEU A 17 10.13 -0.90 -0.72
N LYS A 18 11.21 -0.99 0.07
CA LYS A 18 12.45 -0.23 -0.14
C LYS A 18 13.00 -0.26 -1.58
N PRO A 19 13.02 -1.40 -2.31
CA PRO A 19 13.52 -1.44 -3.69
C PRO A 19 12.75 -0.58 -4.67
N LEU A 20 11.50 -0.23 -4.35
CA LEU A 20 10.68 0.68 -5.15
C LEU A 20 11.00 2.16 -4.90
N ASP A 21 11.82 2.46 -3.88
CA ASP A 21 12.17 3.84 -3.49
C ASP A 21 10.95 4.78 -3.39
N PRO A 22 9.94 4.44 -2.57
CA PRO A 22 8.75 5.27 -2.44
C PRO A 22 9.04 6.54 -1.63
N ASP A 23 8.46 7.68 -2.05
CA ASP A 23 8.52 8.93 -1.28
C ASP A 23 7.71 8.84 0.02
N LYS A 24 6.62 8.06 0.00
CA LYS A 24 5.77 7.82 1.17
C LYS A 24 5.01 6.50 1.03
N ILE A 25 4.86 5.79 2.14
CA ILE A 25 3.95 4.67 2.28
C ILE A 25 2.92 5.05 3.34
N ILE A 26 1.64 4.98 3.00
CA ILE A 26 0.53 5.34 3.88
C ILE A 26 -0.29 4.07 4.14
N LEU A 27 -0.44 3.69 5.41
CA LEU A 27 -1.43 2.71 5.84
C LEU A 27 -2.76 3.43 6.06
N PHE A 28 -3.83 2.93 5.45
CA PHE A 28 -5.19 3.41 5.70
C PHE A 28 -6.12 2.22 5.99
N GLY A 29 -7.44 2.46 6.01
CA GLY A 29 -8.41 1.39 6.26
C GLY A 29 -8.43 0.89 7.70
N SER A 30 -9.04 -0.28 7.91
CA SER A 30 -9.41 -0.78 9.25
C SER A 30 -8.20 -0.98 10.18
N TYR A 31 -7.05 -1.40 9.64
CA TYR A 31 -5.80 -1.54 10.39
C TYR A 31 -5.21 -0.20 10.84
N ALA A 32 -5.41 0.89 10.08
CA ALA A 32 -5.02 2.23 10.50
C ALA A 32 -5.93 2.75 11.63
N TYR A 33 -7.23 2.46 11.57
CA TYR A 33 -8.20 2.89 12.59
C TYR A 33 -8.20 2.02 13.86
N GLY A 34 -7.53 0.86 13.84
CA GLY A 34 -7.43 -0.04 14.99
C GLY A 34 -8.64 -0.96 15.17
N GLU A 35 -9.52 -1.03 14.17
CA GLU A 35 -10.74 -1.85 14.17
C GLU A 35 -10.75 -2.93 13.05
N PRO A 36 -9.68 -3.71 12.84
CA PRO A 36 -9.71 -4.78 11.84
C PRO A 36 -10.59 -5.95 12.30
N ASN A 37 -11.27 -6.57 11.33
CA ASN A 37 -11.99 -7.84 11.47
C ASN A 37 -11.27 -8.97 10.73
N GLU A 38 -11.82 -10.19 10.76
CA GLU A 38 -11.18 -11.38 10.15
C GLU A 38 -11.11 -11.32 8.61
N GLU A 39 -11.91 -10.46 7.99
CA GLU A 39 -11.97 -10.25 6.54
C GLU A 39 -11.22 -8.97 6.12
N SER A 40 -10.51 -8.33 7.05
CA SER A 40 -9.81 -7.07 6.76
C SER A 40 -8.51 -7.31 6.01
N ASP A 41 -8.35 -6.55 4.93
CA ASP A 41 -7.10 -6.44 4.17
C ASP A 41 -6.20 -5.34 4.72
N ILE A 42 -4.93 -5.31 4.27
CA ILE A 42 -4.00 -4.22 4.53
C ILE A 42 -4.06 -3.22 3.37
N ASP A 43 -4.69 -2.08 3.62
CA ASP A 43 -4.79 -0.99 2.65
C ASP A 43 -3.54 -0.10 2.65
N LEU A 44 -2.82 -0.07 1.53
CA LEU A 44 -1.61 0.73 1.35
C LEU A 44 -1.75 1.73 0.21
N PHE A 45 -1.33 2.97 0.46
CA PHE A 45 -1.15 3.96 -0.57
C PHE A 45 0.32 4.37 -0.64
N ILE A 46 0.98 4.01 -1.74
CA ILE A 46 2.37 4.32 -2.04
C ILE A 46 2.40 5.57 -2.93
N ILE A 47 3.16 6.57 -2.50
CA ILE A 47 3.38 7.81 -3.25
C ILE A 47 4.79 7.78 -3.83
N LYS A 48 4.89 8.00 -5.14
CA LYS A 48 6.16 8.14 -5.86
C LYS A 48 6.05 9.22 -6.93
N ASP A 49 6.67 10.37 -6.68
CA ASP A 49 6.54 11.59 -7.48
C ASP A 49 7.29 11.52 -8.82
N THR A 50 8.36 10.73 -8.87
CA THR A 50 9.17 10.48 -10.07
C THR A 50 8.51 9.52 -11.06
N LEU A 51 7.35 8.97 -10.71
CA LEU A 51 6.68 7.93 -11.48
C LEU A 51 5.78 8.51 -12.57
N GLU A 52 6.07 8.13 -13.81
CA GLU A 52 5.23 8.45 -14.97
C GLU A 52 3.90 7.68 -14.92
N LYS A 53 2.84 8.29 -15.47
CA LYS A 53 1.47 7.74 -15.41
C LYS A 53 1.38 6.33 -15.98
N GLU A 54 2.12 6.06 -17.05
CA GLU A 54 2.13 4.79 -17.78
C GLU A 54 2.75 3.67 -16.93
N LYS A 55 3.65 4.00 -16.00
CA LYS A 55 4.37 3.06 -15.14
C LYS A 55 3.65 2.77 -13.82
N LEU A 56 2.55 3.46 -13.51
CA LEU A 56 1.82 3.29 -12.26
C LEU A 56 1.36 1.85 -12.02
N ARG A 57 0.85 1.19 -13.08
CA ARG A 57 0.39 -0.20 -13.00
C ARG A 57 1.54 -1.16 -12.76
N ASP A 58 2.66 -0.94 -13.45
CA ASP A 58 3.85 -1.77 -13.30
C ASP A 58 4.41 -1.64 -11.88
N GLU A 59 4.50 -0.41 -11.35
CA GLU A 59 4.95 -0.16 -9.98
C GLU A 59 4.03 -0.82 -8.95
N MET A 60 2.71 -0.71 -9.14
CA MET A 60 1.71 -1.36 -8.27
C MET A 60 1.85 -2.88 -8.30
N LEU A 61 2.07 -3.47 -9.47
CA LEU A 61 2.30 -4.91 -9.61
C LEU A 61 3.61 -5.33 -8.91
N GLN A 62 4.69 -4.56 -9.07
CA GLN A 62 5.95 -4.82 -8.37
C GLN A 62 5.79 -4.75 -6.85
N ALA A 63 5.02 -3.79 -6.33
CA ALA A 63 4.70 -3.70 -4.91
C ALA A 63 3.96 -4.96 -4.41
N GLN A 64 2.95 -5.42 -5.16
CA GLN A 64 2.22 -6.65 -4.83
C GLN A 64 3.13 -7.89 -4.85
N ILE A 65 4.03 -8.00 -5.83
CA ILE A 65 5.02 -9.10 -5.90
C ILE A 65 5.96 -9.07 -4.69
N LEU A 66 6.47 -7.89 -4.32
CA LEU A 66 7.38 -7.73 -3.19
C LEU A 66 6.71 -8.04 -1.85
N LEU A 67 5.40 -7.87 -1.74
CA LEU A 67 4.62 -8.16 -0.53
C LEU A 67 4.08 -9.61 -0.47
N TRP A 68 4.28 -10.41 -1.52
CA TRP A 68 3.69 -11.74 -1.64
C TRP A 68 4.10 -12.69 -0.50
N ASP A 69 5.33 -12.59 -0.01
CA ASP A 69 5.80 -13.42 1.10
C ASP A 69 5.07 -13.10 2.42
N ILE A 70 4.66 -11.84 2.60
CA ILE A 70 3.83 -11.41 3.74
C ILE A 70 2.42 -11.99 3.60
N VAL A 71 1.83 -11.94 2.41
CA VAL A 71 0.51 -12.52 2.11
C VAL A 71 0.49 -13.99 2.51
N GLU A 72 1.48 -14.78 2.08
CA GLU A 72 1.58 -16.20 2.42
C GLU A 72 1.77 -16.44 3.92
N LYS A 73 2.66 -15.67 4.56
CA LYS A 73 3.02 -15.81 5.97
C LYS A 73 1.86 -15.51 6.92
N TYR A 74 1.12 -14.44 6.65
CA TYR A 74 0.06 -13.95 7.54
C TYR A 74 -1.34 -14.36 7.09
N ARG A 75 -1.49 -14.89 5.86
CA ARG A 75 -2.78 -15.18 5.23
C ARG A 75 -3.70 -13.96 5.25
N ILE A 76 -3.17 -12.82 4.83
CA ILE A 76 -3.86 -11.53 4.79
C ILE A 76 -3.75 -10.93 3.39
N GLY A 77 -4.82 -10.30 2.91
CA GLY A 77 -4.81 -9.59 1.65
C GLY A 77 -4.21 -8.20 1.76
N PHE A 78 -3.87 -7.63 0.61
CA PHE A 78 -3.33 -6.29 0.48
C PHE A 78 -4.05 -5.57 -0.65
N ASP A 79 -4.61 -4.41 -0.34
CA ASP A 79 -5.12 -3.46 -1.32
C ASP A 79 -4.08 -2.35 -1.51
N VAL A 80 -3.38 -2.40 -2.64
CA VAL A 80 -2.27 -1.50 -2.94
C VAL A 80 -2.69 -0.48 -3.98
N LEU A 81 -2.55 0.80 -3.62
CA LEU A 81 -2.64 1.93 -4.53
C LEU A 81 -1.26 2.55 -4.72
N VAL A 82 -0.97 2.98 -5.96
CA VAL A 82 0.24 3.74 -6.29
C VAL A 82 -0.14 4.96 -7.10
N ASP A 83 0.40 6.13 -6.72
CA ASP A 83 0.20 7.37 -7.47
C ASP A 83 1.33 8.39 -7.21
N SER A 84 1.35 9.49 -7.97
CA SER A 84 2.24 10.63 -7.74
C SER A 84 1.47 11.80 -7.13
N LYS A 85 2.12 12.67 -6.34
CA LYS A 85 1.44 13.83 -5.71
C LYS A 85 0.78 14.74 -6.75
N SER A 86 1.40 14.93 -7.92
CA SER A 86 0.86 15.76 -8.99
C SER A 86 -0.45 15.21 -9.54
N ARG A 87 -0.52 13.90 -9.79
CA ARG A 87 -1.74 13.22 -10.23
C ARG A 87 -2.80 13.17 -9.15
N ILE A 88 -2.43 12.92 -7.89
CA ILE A 88 -3.36 12.99 -6.74
C ILE A 88 -4.01 14.37 -6.69
N LYS A 89 -3.19 15.44 -6.70
CA LYS A 89 -3.69 16.82 -6.68
C LYS A 89 -4.64 17.09 -7.84
N HIS A 90 -4.23 16.75 -9.06
CA HIS A 90 -5.09 16.88 -10.24
C HIS A 90 -6.42 16.13 -10.08
N ARG A 91 -6.40 14.90 -9.55
CA ARG A 91 -7.63 14.12 -9.34
C ARG A 91 -8.53 14.78 -8.29
N VAL A 92 -7.99 15.18 -7.14
CA VAL A 92 -8.76 15.85 -6.07
C VAL A 92 -9.41 17.15 -6.59
N GLU A 93 -8.69 17.95 -7.37
CA GLU A 93 -9.19 19.22 -7.92
C GLU A 93 -10.21 19.03 -9.05
N ASN A 94 -10.19 17.88 -9.73
CA ASN A 94 -11.04 17.60 -10.89
C ASN A 94 -11.99 16.40 -10.68
N ILE A 95 -12.29 16.06 -9.42
CA ILE A 95 -13.35 15.09 -9.11
C ILE A 95 -14.65 15.64 -9.70
N LYS A 96 -15.23 14.89 -10.63
CA LYS A 96 -16.60 15.08 -11.08
C LYS A 96 -17.37 13.95 -10.42
N ASP A 97 -18.07 14.27 -9.34
CA ASP A 97 -19.06 13.38 -8.74
C ASP A 97 -20.21 13.11 -9.72
#